data_AF-A0A529YUE2-F1
#
_entry.id   AF-A0A529YUE2-F1
#
_cell.length_a   1.000
_cell.length_b   1.000
_cell.length_c   1.000
_cell.angle_alpha   90.00
_cell.angle_beta   90.00
_cell.angle_gamma   90.00
#
_symmetry.space_group_name_H-M   'P 1'
#
loop_
_entity.id
_entity.type
_entity.pdbx_description
1 polymer ?
#
loop_
_entity_poly.entity_id
_entity_poly.type
_entity_poly.pdbx_seq_one_letter_code
_entity_poly.pdbx_strand_id
1 'polypeptide(L)'
;MTPRLLFAALGLVALTLPAHADGEVQKLITAADKARLREMLAECERLAAIPDRSTREKFEELQVGIDLHRVIAEISGNELLHGMLCGILDKCQQYVWTELLWLDEWKLTREEHAGIVDAICAGDVALAGERARAHVRGSRENILRLLQAKSDYQGFFAKAS
;
A
#
# COMPACT_ATOMS: atom_id res chain seq x y z
N MET A 1 -11.22 -17.56 3.41
CA MET A 1 -11.26 -16.50 2.38
C MET A 1 -10.33 -16.94 1.26
N THR A 2 -10.82 -17.16 0.04
CA THR A 2 -9.97 -17.55 -1.09
C THR A 2 -9.08 -16.36 -1.49
N PRO A 3 -7.82 -16.59 -1.94
CA PRO A 3 -6.90 -15.52 -2.32
C PRO A 3 -7.51 -14.55 -3.36
N ARG A 4 -8.48 -15.01 -4.16
CA ARG A 4 -9.19 -14.20 -5.17
C ARG A 4 -9.91 -12.96 -4.61
N LEU A 5 -10.40 -12.97 -3.36
CA LEU A 5 -11.08 -11.83 -2.75
C LEU A 5 -10.10 -10.80 -2.14
N LEU A 6 -8.88 -11.23 -1.80
CA LEU A 6 -7.79 -10.39 -1.27
C LEU A 6 -7.26 -9.41 -2.34
N PHE A 7 -7.32 -9.82 -3.62
CA PHE A 7 -6.68 -9.10 -4.73
C PHE A 7 -7.61 -8.14 -5.49
N ALA A 8 -8.92 -8.33 -5.44
CA ALA A 8 -9.89 -7.35 -5.96
C ALA A 8 -9.90 -6.05 -5.12
N ALA A 9 -9.35 -6.15 -3.92
CA ALA A 9 -9.49 -5.22 -2.83
C ALA A 9 -8.35 -4.17 -2.79
N LEU A 10 -7.10 -4.58 -3.06
CA LEU A 10 -5.98 -3.64 -3.19
C LEU A 10 -6.08 -2.78 -4.46
N GLY A 11 -6.69 -3.30 -5.54
CA GLY A 11 -6.90 -2.58 -6.79
C GLY A 11 -7.90 -1.40 -6.70
N LEU A 12 -8.63 -1.28 -5.59
CA LEU A 12 -9.69 -0.29 -5.43
C LEU A 12 -9.15 1.12 -5.09
N VAL A 13 -7.98 1.23 -4.45
CA VAL A 13 -7.27 2.52 -4.22
C VAL A 13 -6.97 3.23 -5.55
N ALA A 14 -6.86 2.44 -6.60
CA ALA A 14 -6.24 2.81 -7.85
C ALA A 14 -7.27 3.11 -8.98
N LEU A 15 -8.57 2.98 -8.67
CA LEU A 15 -9.70 3.13 -9.59
C LEU A 15 -10.57 4.37 -9.34
N THR A 16 -10.26 5.19 -8.32
CA THR A 16 -11.15 6.29 -7.91
C THR A 16 -10.45 7.59 -7.51
N LEU A 17 -9.13 7.73 -7.74
CA LEU A 17 -8.59 9.07 -8.01
C LEU A 17 -9.35 9.56 -9.25
N PRO A 18 -10.19 10.60 -9.13
CA PRO A 18 -11.37 10.77 -9.97
C PRO A 18 -11.00 10.88 -11.44
N ALA A 19 -11.13 9.76 -12.15
CA ALA A 19 -11.30 9.78 -13.59
C ALA A 19 -12.79 10.09 -13.81
N HIS A 20 -13.03 11.25 -14.42
CA HIS A 20 -14.28 11.77 -14.99
C HIS A 20 -15.01 12.86 -14.19
N ALA A 21 -14.89 14.08 -14.74
CA ALA A 21 -15.98 15.00 -15.08
C ALA A 21 -16.80 15.59 -13.94
N ASP A 22 -16.26 16.64 -13.32
CA ASP A 22 -16.64 18.03 -13.61
C ASP A 22 -15.62 18.92 -12.86
N GLY A 23 -15.38 20.15 -13.32
CA GLY A 23 -14.38 21.08 -12.74
C GLY A 23 -14.54 21.41 -11.24
N GLU A 24 -15.46 20.74 -10.54
CA GLU A 24 -15.83 20.93 -9.13
C GLU A 24 -15.20 19.92 -8.17
N VAL A 25 -14.57 18.81 -8.63
CA VAL A 25 -13.87 17.83 -7.76
C VAL A 25 -12.38 18.16 -7.55
N GLN A 26 -11.86 19.23 -8.17
CA GLN A 26 -10.61 19.88 -7.71
C GLN A 26 -10.80 20.64 -6.39
N LYS A 27 -11.96 20.52 -5.73
CA LYS A 27 -12.05 20.77 -4.30
C LYS A 27 -11.36 19.61 -3.55
N LEU A 28 -10.58 19.91 -2.52
CA LEU A 28 -10.34 19.04 -1.34
C LEU A 28 -9.11 18.09 -1.30
N ILE A 29 -7.91 18.52 -1.72
CA ILE A 29 -6.68 18.10 -1.01
C ILE A 29 -6.00 19.35 -0.50
N THR A 30 -6.09 19.59 0.81
CA THR A 30 -5.63 20.81 1.45
C THR A 30 -4.11 20.83 1.62
N ALA A 31 -3.56 22.00 1.95
CA ALA A 31 -2.16 22.10 2.35
C ALA A 31 -1.87 21.23 3.59
N ALA A 32 -2.84 21.10 4.50
CA ALA A 32 -2.73 20.24 5.68
C ALA A 32 -2.68 18.76 5.30
N ASP A 33 -3.49 18.31 4.34
CA ASP A 33 -3.44 16.92 3.84
C ASP A 33 -2.09 16.60 3.21
N LYS A 34 -1.56 17.52 2.39
CA LYS A 34 -0.21 17.37 1.79
C LYS A 34 0.89 17.34 2.85
N ALA A 35 0.78 18.16 3.89
CA ALA A 35 1.72 18.15 5.01
C ALA A 35 1.67 16.81 5.76
N ARG A 36 0.46 16.33 6.09
CA ARG A 36 0.23 15.04 6.74
C ARG A 36 0.85 13.89 5.95
N LEU A 37 0.65 13.81 4.63
CA LEU A 37 1.26 12.77 3.79
C LEU A 37 2.80 12.83 3.82
N ARG A 38 3.39 14.03 3.77
CA ARG A 38 4.84 14.21 3.84
C ARG A 38 5.43 13.83 5.19
N GLU A 39 4.72 14.15 6.28
CA GLU A 39 5.12 13.73 7.63
C GLU A 39 5.16 12.22 7.76
N MET A 40 4.20 11.50 7.17
CA MET A 40 4.21 10.03 7.15
C MET A 40 5.41 9.46 6.39
N LEU A 41 5.76 10.04 5.24
CA LEU A 41 6.98 9.64 4.51
C LEU A 41 8.25 9.94 5.31
N ALA A 42 8.31 11.11 5.95
CA ALA A 42 9.44 11.48 6.80
C ALA A 42 9.60 10.51 7.97
N GLU A 43 8.49 10.01 8.53
CA GLU A 43 8.52 8.98 9.58
C GLU A 43 9.02 7.63 9.06
N CYS A 44 8.61 7.20 7.86
CA CYS A 44 9.18 6.02 7.21
C CYS A 44 10.70 6.15 7.02
N GLU A 45 11.19 7.30 6.54
CA GLU A 45 12.62 7.55 6.36
C GLU A 45 13.37 7.61 7.70
N ARG A 46 12.79 8.23 8.72
CA ARG A 46 13.35 8.26 10.09
C ARG A 46 13.50 6.85 10.63
N LEU A 47 12.47 6.02 10.51
CA LEU A 47 12.50 4.62 10.92
C LEU A 47 13.51 3.82 10.09
N ALA A 48 13.64 4.08 8.80
CA ALA A 48 14.61 3.42 7.91
C ALA A 48 16.07 3.77 8.25
N ALA A 49 16.32 4.96 8.77
CA ALA A 49 17.65 5.44 9.13
C ALA A 49 18.20 4.86 10.45
N ILE A 50 17.37 4.17 11.24
CA ILE A 50 17.81 3.52 12.48
C ILE A 50 18.79 2.38 12.13
N PRO A 51 20.02 2.35 12.68
CA PRO A 51 20.91 1.21 12.51
C PRO A 51 20.40 -0.01 13.29
N ASP A 52 20.60 -1.22 12.75
CA ASP A 52 20.26 -2.49 13.41
C ASP A 52 18.80 -2.58 13.92
N ARG A 53 17.88 -2.10 13.09
CA ARG A 53 16.44 -2.01 13.39
C ARG A 53 15.88 -3.31 13.96
N SER A 54 15.33 -3.20 15.16
CA SER A 54 14.53 -4.22 15.80
C SER A 54 13.29 -4.56 14.96
N THR A 55 12.73 -5.74 15.21
CA THR A 55 11.44 -6.15 14.64
C THR A 55 10.34 -5.13 14.93
N ARG A 56 10.39 -4.48 16.09
CA ARG A 56 9.42 -3.45 16.48
C ARG A 56 9.49 -2.26 15.54
N GLU A 57 10.67 -1.71 15.27
CA GLU A 57 10.82 -0.56 14.37
C GLU A 57 10.41 -0.89 12.93
N LYS A 58 10.65 -2.13 12.47
CA LYS A 58 10.13 -2.62 11.19
C LYS A 58 8.60 -2.68 11.17
N PHE A 59 7.97 -3.11 12.26
CA PHE A 59 6.51 -3.11 12.38
C PHE A 59 5.92 -1.71 12.48
N GLU A 60 6.61 -0.77 13.12
CA GLU A 60 6.23 0.63 13.13
C GLU A 60 6.26 1.20 11.70
N GLU A 61 7.32 0.96 10.92
CA GLU A 61 7.39 1.42 9.52
C GLU A 61 6.27 0.81 8.67
N LEU A 62 6.04 -0.49 8.82
CA LEU A 62 4.94 -1.18 8.14
C LEU A 62 3.58 -0.56 8.47
N GLN A 63 3.35 -0.23 9.74
CA GLN A 63 2.09 0.38 10.17
C GLN A 63 1.91 1.77 9.56
N VAL A 64 2.98 2.59 9.52
CA VAL A 64 2.95 3.89 8.85
C VAL A 64 2.61 3.74 7.36
N GLY A 65 3.19 2.74 6.67
CA GLY A 65 2.87 2.42 5.28
C GLY A 65 1.40 2.02 5.08
N ILE A 66 0.84 1.19 5.97
CA ILE A 66 -0.59 0.82 5.93
C ILE A 66 -1.47 2.05 6.16
N ASP A 67 -1.12 2.88 7.13
CA ASP A 67 -1.87 4.09 7.43
C ASP A 67 -1.82 5.09 6.28
N LEU A 68 -0.72 5.15 5.51
CA LEU A 68 -0.62 6.00 4.34
C LEU A 68 -1.73 5.69 3.32
N HIS A 69 -2.02 4.41 3.09
CA HIS A 69 -3.13 4.00 2.22
C HIS A 69 -4.48 4.47 2.76
N ARG A 70 -4.70 4.39 4.08
CA ARG A 70 -5.94 4.86 4.73
C ARG A 70 -6.10 6.37 4.56
N VAL A 71 -5.04 7.14 4.81
CA VAL A 71 -5.05 8.60 4.65
C VAL A 71 -5.31 9.00 3.20
N ILE A 72 -4.66 8.37 2.22
CA ILE A 72 -4.90 8.65 0.79
C ILE A 72 -6.36 8.40 0.41
N ALA A 73 -6.99 7.34 0.94
CA ALA A 73 -8.40 7.08 0.69
C ALA A 73 -9.32 8.05 1.43
N GLU A 74 -8.99 8.44 2.66
CA GLU A 74 -9.72 9.45 3.44
C GLU A 74 -9.76 10.79 2.70
N ILE A 75 -8.59 11.32 2.30
CA ILE A 75 -8.48 12.64 1.65
C ILE A 75 -9.02 12.64 0.20
N SER A 76 -9.34 11.47 -0.36
CA SER A 76 -10.03 11.39 -1.66
C SER A 76 -11.48 11.86 -1.58
N GLY A 77 -12.04 12.00 -0.37
CA GLY A 77 -13.44 12.39 -0.14
C GLY A 77 -14.45 11.28 -0.44
N ASN A 78 -14.00 10.08 -0.78
CA ASN A 78 -14.87 8.94 -1.07
C ASN A 78 -15.02 8.03 0.16
N GLU A 79 -16.05 8.28 0.98
CA GLU A 79 -16.30 7.53 2.22
C GLU A 79 -16.49 6.02 2.00
N LEU A 80 -17.16 5.63 0.90
CA LEU A 80 -17.35 4.22 0.55
C LEU A 80 -16.01 3.55 0.26
N LEU A 81 -15.16 4.19 -0.55
CA LEU A 81 -13.82 3.70 -0.85
C LEU A 81 -12.98 3.59 0.42
N HIS A 82 -12.97 4.62 1.26
CA HIS A 82 -12.22 4.63 2.51
C HIS A 82 -12.65 3.47 3.42
N GLY A 83 -13.96 3.29 3.63
CA GLY A 83 -14.47 2.18 4.44
C GLY A 83 -14.13 0.80 3.86
N MET A 84 -14.26 0.62 2.54
CA MET A 84 -13.88 -0.62 1.87
C MET A 84 -12.39 -0.91 2.04
N LEU A 85 -11.52 0.07 1.77
CA LEU A 85 -10.08 -0.08 1.86
C LEU A 85 -9.64 -0.43 3.28
N CYS A 86 -10.17 0.24 4.30
CA CYS A 86 -9.86 -0.07 5.69
C CYS A 86 -10.21 -1.52 6.03
N GLY A 87 -11.44 -1.96 5.71
CA GLY A 87 -11.85 -3.35 5.97
C GLY A 87 -11.04 -4.40 5.19
N ILE A 88 -10.46 -4.02 4.05
CA ILE A 88 -9.53 -4.84 3.28
C ILE A 88 -8.18 -4.92 3.98
N LEU A 89 -7.57 -3.78 4.30
CA LEU A 89 -6.26 -3.71 4.92
C LEU A 89 -6.23 -4.48 6.24
N ASP A 90 -7.29 -4.37 7.04
CA ASP A 90 -7.44 -5.11 8.31
C ASP A 90 -7.44 -6.64 8.11
N LYS A 91 -8.04 -7.13 7.02
CA LYS A 91 -8.07 -8.56 6.68
C LYS A 91 -6.81 -9.05 5.99
N CYS A 92 -6.09 -8.14 5.33
CA CYS A 92 -4.90 -8.45 4.52
C CYS A 92 -3.59 -8.27 5.26
N GLN A 93 -3.60 -7.71 6.48
CA GLN A 93 -2.38 -7.37 7.23
C GLN A 93 -1.42 -8.56 7.38
N GLN A 94 -1.95 -9.78 7.52
CA GLN A 94 -1.15 -11.02 7.59
C GLN A 94 -0.39 -11.35 6.28
N TYR A 95 -0.80 -10.84 5.13
CA TYR A 95 -0.04 -11.05 3.89
C TYR A 95 1.01 -9.96 3.70
N VAL A 96 0.68 -8.72 4.05
CA VAL A 96 1.57 -7.56 3.91
C VAL A 96 2.83 -7.69 4.78
N TRP A 97 2.70 -8.07 6.06
CA TRP A 97 3.89 -8.30 6.90
C TRP A 97 4.73 -9.51 6.43
N THR A 98 4.10 -10.55 5.86
CA THR A 98 4.82 -11.74 5.36
C THR A 98 5.63 -11.37 4.13
N GLU A 99 5.04 -10.61 3.22
CA GLU A 99 5.70 -10.03 2.05
C GLU A 99 6.97 -9.27 2.45
N LEU A 100 6.81 -8.26 3.31
CA LEU A 100 7.86 -7.29 3.56
C LEU A 100 9.01 -7.87 4.41
N LEU A 101 8.69 -8.80 5.33
CA LEU A 101 9.72 -9.52 6.09
C LEU A 101 10.48 -10.55 5.26
N TRP A 102 9.85 -11.16 4.26
CA TRP A 102 10.46 -12.25 3.48
C TRP A 102 11.14 -11.78 2.20
N LEU A 103 10.66 -10.72 1.56
CA LEU A 103 11.22 -10.20 0.31
C LEU A 103 12.19 -9.03 0.53
N ASP A 104 12.17 -8.41 1.71
CA ASP A 104 13.07 -7.32 2.12
C ASP A 104 13.04 -6.10 1.16
N GLU A 105 11.94 -5.89 0.44
CA GLU A 105 11.77 -4.81 -0.56
C GLU A 105 11.44 -3.43 0.05
N TRP A 106 11.78 -3.20 1.34
CA TRP A 106 11.44 -1.98 2.09
C TRP A 106 11.79 -0.68 1.36
N LYS A 107 12.98 -0.61 0.78
CA LYS A 107 13.44 0.59 0.05
C LYS A 107 12.59 0.88 -1.17
N LEU A 108 12.27 -0.16 -1.95
CA LEU A 108 11.43 -0.03 -3.13
C LEU A 108 10.03 0.45 -2.74
N THR A 109 9.42 -0.15 -1.71
CA THR A 109 8.11 0.27 -1.21
C THR A 109 8.10 1.73 -0.77
N ARG A 110 9.15 2.22 -0.09
CA ARG A 110 9.29 3.64 0.26
C ARG A 110 9.39 4.54 -0.97
N GLU A 111 10.18 4.16 -1.97
CA GLU A 111 10.31 4.90 -3.23
C GLU A 111 8.96 4.98 -3.98
N GLU A 112 8.18 3.89 -3.99
CA GLU A 112 6.83 3.85 -4.57
C GLU A 112 5.86 4.77 -3.81
N HIS A 113 5.85 4.70 -2.48
CA HIS A 113 5.03 5.56 -1.63
C HIS A 113 5.37 7.04 -1.82
N ALA A 114 6.66 7.38 -1.84
CA ALA A 114 7.14 8.73 -2.13
C ALA A 114 6.66 9.21 -3.51
N GLY A 115 6.80 8.38 -4.54
CA GLY A 115 6.31 8.70 -5.88
C GLY A 115 4.81 8.97 -5.94
N ILE A 116 3.99 8.22 -5.19
CA ILE A 116 2.54 8.43 -5.14
C ILE A 116 2.23 9.78 -4.46
N VAL A 117 2.82 10.05 -3.30
CA VAL A 117 2.60 11.29 -2.54
C VAL A 117 3.08 12.52 -3.31
N ASP A 118 4.20 12.43 -4.03
CA ASP A 118 4.69 13.53 -4.86
C ASP A 118 3.69 13.90 -5.96
N ALA A 119 3.13 12.90 -6.64
CA ALA A 119 2.10 13.12 -7.65
C ALA A 119 0.84 13.75 -7.06
N ILE A 120 0.38 13.27 -5.89
CA ILE A 120 -0.74 13.88 -5.14
C ILE A 120 -0.44 15.34 -4.78
N CYS A 121 0.76 15.61 -4.25
CA CYS A 121 1.16 16.96 -3.83
C CYS A 121 1.24 17.93 -5.00
N ALA A 122 1.68 17.45 -6.18
CA ALA A 122 1.73 18.19 -7.43
C ALA A 122 0.34 18.41 -8.06
N GLY A 123 -0.69 17.69 -7.59
CA GLY A 123 -2.04 17.71 -8.18
C GLY A 123 -2.16 16.88 -9.46
N ASP A 124 -1.17 16.03 -9.76
CA ASP A 124 -1.20 15.12 -10.91
C ASP A 124 -1.94 13.83 -10.55
N VAL A 125 -3.27 13.92 -10.62
CA VAL A 125 -4.21 12.83 -10.31
C VAL A 125 -3.97 11.60 -11.19
N ALA A 126 -3.64 11.82 -12.47
CA ALA A 126 -3.42 10.74 -13.43
C ALA A 126 -2.17 9.93 -13.06
N LEU A 127 -1.06 10.63 -12.81
CA LEU A 127 0.19 10.01 -12.39
C LEU A 127 0.08 9.33 -11.02
N ALA A 128 -0.60 9.97 -10.06
CA ALA A 128 -0.85 9.38 -8.75
C ALA A 128 -1.60 8.05 -8.87
N GLY A 129 -2.64 8.01 -9.70
CA GLY A 129 -3.41 6.79 -9.95
C GLY A 129 -2.58 5.72 -10.66
N GLU A 130 -1.73 6.09 -11.62
CA GLU A 130 -0.83 5.16 -12.31
C GLU A 130 0.17 4.51 -11.35
N ARG A 131 0.84 5.32 -10.52
CA ARG A 131 1.81 4.85 -9.54
C ARG A 131 1.17 3.98 -8.47
N ALA A 132 -0.01 4.36 -7.97
CA ALA A 132 -0.77 3.54 -7.02
C ALA A 132 -1.17 2.19 -7.62
N ARG A 133 -1.60 2.16 -8.89
CA ARG A 133 -1.89 0.90 -9.61
C ARG A 133 -0.66 0.02 -9.75
N ALA A 134 0.50 0.61 -10.05
CA ALA A 134 1.75 -0.13 -10.19
C ALA A 134 2.19 -0.77 -8.87
N HIS A 135 2.22 0.01 -7.79
CA HIS A 135 2.54 -0.44 -6.43
C HIS A 135 1.68 -1.64 -5.99
N VAL A 136 0.35 -1.52 -6.15
CA VAL A 136 -0.58 -2.60 -5.81
C VAL A 136 -0.35 -3.86 -6.65
N ARG A 137 -0.05 -3.72 -7.95
CA ARG A 137 0.25 -4.87 -8.80
C ARG A 137 1.54 -5.57 -8.35
N GLY A 138 2.58 -4.80 -8.01
CA GLY A 138 3.82 -5.32 -7.47
C GLY A 138 3.59 -6.14 -6.20
N SER A 139 2.91 -5.56 -5.20
CA SER A 139 2.59 -6.29 -3.96
C SER A 139 1.73 -7.54 -4.21
N ARG A 140 0.76 -7.47 -5.12
CA ARG A 140 -0.02 -8.66 -5.53
C ARG A 140 0.88 -9.76 -6.11
N GLU A 141 1.80 -9.42 -7.00
CA GLU A 141 2.72 -10.39 -7.62
C GLU A 141 3.65 -11.00 -6.57
N ASN A 142 4.14 -10.20 -5.63
CA ASN A 142 4.95 -10.63 -4.50
C ASN A 142 4.22 -11.64 -3.60
N ILE A 143 2.99 -11.34 -3.20
CA ILE A 143 2.17 -12.25 -2.39
C ILE A 143 1.90 -13.56 -3.16
N LEU A 144 1.63 -13.48 -4.46
CA LEU A 144 1.44 -14.67 -5.29
C LEU A 144 2.71 -15.53 -5.36
N ARG A 145 3.90 -14.92 -5.48
CA ARG A 145 5.18 -15.63 -5.42
C ARG A 145 5.34 -16.38 -4.08
N LEU A 146 5.02 -15.73 -2.96
CA LEU A 146 5.09 -16.36 -1.63
C LEU A 146 4.09 -17.52 -1.47
N LEU A 147 2.85 -17.34 -1.92
CA LEU A 147 1.84 -18.39 -1.88
C LEU A 147 2.21 -19.59 -2.74
N GLN A 148 2.80 -19.35 -3.92
CA GLN A 148 3.30 -20.41 -4.79
C GLN A 148 4.44 -21.18 -4.12
N ALA A 149 5.44 -20.48 -3.56
CA ALA A 149 6.54 -21.12 -2.85
C ALA A 149 6.07 -21.98 -1.67
N LYS A 150 5.06 -21.51 -0.91
CA LYS A 150 4.43 -22.29 0.15
C LYS A 150 3.74 -23.55 -0.40
N SER A 151 3.02 -23.43 -1.50
CA SER A 151 2.36 -24.57 -2.17
C SER A 151 3.38 -25.61 -2.64
N ASP A 152 4.47 -25.17 -3.26
CA ASP A 152 5.53 -26.04 -3.77
C ASP A 152 6.23 -26.79 -2.63
N TYR A 153 6.51 -26.11 -1.52
CA TYR A 153 7.04 -26.71 -0.29
C TYR A 153 6.12 -27.81 0.26
N GLN A 154 4.81 -27.54 0.34
CA GLN A 154 3.83 -28.54 0.79
C GLN A 154 3.78 -29.75 -0.16
N GLY A 155 3.84 -29.52 -1.47
CA GLY A 155 3.85 -30.57 -2.49
C GLY A 155 5.11 -31.44 -2.48
N PHE A 156 6.27 -30.88 -2.08
CA PHE A 156 7.52 -31.63 -1.93
C PHE A 156 7.40 -32.77 -0.90
N PHE A 157 6.86 -32.48 0.29
CA PHE A 157 6.71 -33.48 1.34
C PHE A 157 5.60 -34.51 1.06
N ALA A 158 4.55 -34.11 0.34
CA ALA A 158 3.49 -35.03 -0.07
C ALA A 158 3.96 -36.08 -1.10
N LYS A 159 5.06 -35.81 -1.83
CA LYS A 159 5.70 -36.77 -2.76
C LYS A 159 6.81 -37.60 -2.11
N ALA A 160 7.25 -37.23 -0.92
CA ALA A 160 8.32 -37.90 -0.16
C ALA A 160 7.79 -38.88 0.90
N SER A 161 6.47 -39.06 0.98
CA SER A 161 5.74 -40.02 1.83
C SER A 161 5.02 -41.04 0.96
#